data_AF-T0ZGS9-F1
#
_entry.id   AF-T0ZGS9-F1
#
_cell.length_a   1.000
_cell.length_b   1.000
_cell.length_c   1.000
_cell.angle_alpha   90.00
_cell.angle_beta   90.00
_cell.angle_gamma   90.00
#
_symmetry.space_group_name_H-M   'P 1'
#
loop_
_entity.id
_entity.type
_entity.pdbx_description
1 polymer ?
#
loop_
_entity_poly.entity_id
_entity_poly.type
_entity_poly.pdbx_seq_one_letter_code
_entity_poly.pdbx_strand_id
1 'polypeptide(L)'
;MWIGGLLLRLAVCWTRHIAVQWQQEVHTMPTAIATARLEARISTDLHAMLKRAAELQGRTLTDFVVSAVQDAAQRAIERAEIIRLSLADQHRFAQALLSPPRPTAALKRAMARHDKLLRTE
;
A
#
# COMPACT_ATOMS: atom_id res chain seq x y z
N MET A 1 22.51 -2.50 -41.37
CA MET A 1 21.16 -3.01 -41.08
C MET A 1 21.10 -3.39 -39.60
N TRP A 2 20.98 -2.37 -38.74
CA TRP A 2 21.36 -2.40 -37.31
C TRP A 2 20.22 -1.86 -36.42
N ILE A 3 18.96 -2.19 -36.75
CA ILE A 3 17.78 -1.60 -36.10
C ILE A 3 16.98 -2.65 -35.29
N GLY A 4 17.28 -3.95 -35.43
CA GLY A 4 16.58 -5.02 -34.69
C GLY A 4 17.02 -5.21 -33.23
N GLY A 5 18.24 -4.81 -32.86
CA GLY A 5 18.79 -5.04 -31.51
C GLY A 5 18.46 -3.97 -30.47
N LEU A 6 18.00 -2.79 -30.90
CA LEU A 6 17.74 -1.67 -29.99
C LEU A 6 16.36 -1.78 -29.31
N LEU A 7 15.38 -2.38 -29.99
CA LEU A 7 14.02 -2.54 -29.47
C LEU A 7 13.93 -3.64 -28.40
N LEU A 8 14.72 -4.70 -28.49
CA LEU A 8 14.76 -5.75 -27.46
C LEU A 8 15.45 -5.26 -26.17
N ARG A 9 16.41 -4.33 -26.30
CA ARG A 9 17.07 -3.68 -25.15
C ARG A 9 16.16 -2.68 -24.44
N LEU A 10 15.27 -2.00 -25.16
CA LEU A 10 14.27 -1.09 -24.58
C LEU A 10 13.15 -1.84 -23.84
N ALA A 11 12.74 -3.01 -24.32
CA ALA A 11 11.71 -3.83 -23.67
C ALA A 11 12.16 -4.39 -22.30
N VAL A 12 13.42 -4.84 -22.17
CA VAL A 12 14.01 -5.26 -20.89
C VAL A 12 14.33 -4.06 -19.98
N CYS A 13 14.61 -2.89 -20.56
CA CYS A 13 14.83 -1.67 -19.80
C CYS A 13 13.54 -1.17 -19.12
N TRP A 14 12.38 -1.33 -19.77
CA TRP A 14 11.11 -0.86 -19.22
C TRP A 14 10.58 -1.75 -18.07
N THR A 15 10.83 -3.06 -18.10
CA THR A 15 10.45 -3.95 -16.97
C THR A 15 11.33 -3.75 -15.73
N ARG A 16 12.54 -3.22 -15.90
CA ARG A 16 13.42 -2.83 -14.78
C ARG A 16 13.08 -1.43 -14.25
N HIS A 17 12.47 -0.57 -15.07
CA HIS A 17 12.11 0.80 -14.69
C HIS A 17 10.94 0.85 -13.70
N ILE A 18 9.94 -0.03 -13.84
CA ILE A 18 8.78 -0.07 -12.92
C ILE A 18 9.20 -0.62 -11.54
N ALA A 19 10.09 -1.62 -11.49
CA ALA A 19 10.57 -2.17 -10.22
C ALA A 19 11.47 -1.20 -9.43
N VAL A 20 12.27 -0.38 -10.13
CA VAL A 20 13.15 0.62 -9.48
C VAL A 20 12.36 1.82 -8.96
N GLN A 21 11.28 2.21 -9.63
CA GLN A 21 10.49 3.38 -9.23
C GLN A 21 9.69 3.16 -7.93
N TRP A 22 9.24 1.93 -7.66
CA TRP A 22 8.63 1.55 -6.36
C TRP A 22 9.62 1.53 -5.20
N GLN A 23 10.93 1.43 -5.47
CA GLN A 23 11.96 1.38 -4.44
C GLN A 23 12.46 2.78 -4.03
N GLN A 24 12.17 3.82 -4.84
CA GLN A 24 12.58 5.20 -4.55
C GLN A 24 11.55 5.98 -3.70
N GLU A 25 10.28 5.58 -3.66
CA GLU A 25 9.31 6.19 -2.72
C GLU A 25 9.51 5.75 -1.26
N VAL A 26 10.21 4.63 -1.02
CA VAL A 26 10.46 4.11 0.34
C VAL A 26 11.88 4.41 0.87
N HIS A 27 12.76 5.01 0.08
CA HIS A 27 14.16 5.26 0.45
C HIS A 27 14.54 6.75 0.37
N THR A 28 13.93 7.59 1.20
CA THR A 28 14.64 8.74 1.77
C THR A 28 15.28 8.27 3.07
N MET A 29 16.59 8.07 3.06
CA MET A 29 17.36 7.81 4.29
C MET A 29 17.28 9.08 5.17
N PRO A 30 16.64 9.06 6.34
CA PRO A 30 16.68 10.20 7.25
C PRO A 30 18.05 10.18 7.95
N THR A 31 18.93 11.11 7.60
CA THR A 31 20.25 11.29 8.24
C THR A 31 20.17 11.97 9.62
N ALA A 32 19.01 11.91 10.27
CA ALA A 32 18.81 12.21 11.68
C ALA A 32 17.53 11.48 12.12
N ILE A 33 17.50 10.90 13.33
CA ILE A 33 16.25 10.40 13.91
C ILE A 33 15.37 11.63 14.17
N ALA A 34 14.54 11.99 13.20
CA ALA A 34 13.56 13.05 13.35
C ALA A 34 12.49 12.56 14.33
N THR A 35 12.51 13.10 15.56
CA THR A 35 11.48 12.80 16.56
C THR A 35 10.30 13.75 16.36
N ALA A 36 9.10 13.21 16.18
CA ALA A 36 7.86 13.96 16.22
C ALA A 36 7.16 13.75 17.58
N ARG A 37 6.56 14.82 18.13
CA ARG A 37 5.82 14.76 19.40
C ARG A 37 4.31 14.64 19.10
N LEU A 38 3.68 13.60 19.64
CA LEU A 38 2.24 13.45 19.61
C LEU A 38 1.63 14.18 20.81
N GLU A 39 0.85 15.22 20.55
CA GLU A 39 0.13 15.98 21.58
C GLU A 39 -1.37 15.72 21.48
N ALA A 40 -1.96 15.21 22.55
CA ALA A 40 -3.40 14.99 22.64
C ALA A 40 -3.88 15.29 24.07
N ARG A 41 -5.00 16.02 24.17
CA ARG A 41 -5.70 16.18 25.45
C ARG A 41 -6.65 14.99 25.62
N ILE A 42 -6.54 14.29 26.74
CA ILE A 42 -7.41 13.17 27.09
C ILE A 42 -8.16 13.46 28.38
N SER A 43 -9.32 12.84 28.55
CA SER A 43 -10.06 12.91 29.81
C SER A 43 -9.28 12.24 30.94
N THR A 44 -9.56 12.64 32.17
CA THR A 44 -8.99 12.02 33.39
C THR A 44 -9.30 10.53 33.46
N ASP A 45 -10.51 10.13 33.05
CA ASP A 45 -10.96 8.75 33.09
C ASP A 45 -10.19 7.89 32.08
N LEU A 46 -9.96 8.41 30.86
CA LEU A 46 -9.15 7.73 29.86
C LEU A 46 -7.70 7.60 30.34
N HIS A 47 -7.14 8.66 30.93
CA HIS A 47 -5.79 8.60 31.51
C HIS A 47 -5.68 7.52 32.61
N ALA A 48 -6.65 7.45 33.52
CA ALA A 48 -6.67 6.43 34.58
C ALA A 48 -6.76 5.01 34.01
N MET A 49 -7.60 4.79 33.00
CA MET A 49 -7.74 3.52 32.31
C MET A 49 -6.45 3.09 31.61
N LEU A 50 -5.81 4.00 30.86
CA LEU A 50 -4.55 3.74 30.17
C LEU A 50 -3.42 3.42 31.17
N LYS A 51 -3.36 4.16 32.28
CA LYS A 51 -2.38 3.90 33.35
C LYS A 51 -2.56 2.50 33.92
N ARG A 52 -3.80 2.11 34.24
CA ARG A 52 -4.09 0.76 34.74
C ARG A 52 -3.73 -0.32 33.74
N ALA A 53 -4.03 -0.12 32.46
CA ALA A 53 -3.69 -1.08 31.41
C ALA A 53 -2.17 -1.24 31.24
N ALA A 54 -1.41 -0.14 31.35
CA ALA A 54 0.05 -0.15 31.32
C ALA A 54 0.64 -0.92 32.52
N GLU A 55 0.13 -0.67 33.73
CA GLU A 55 0.51 -1.39 34.96
C GLU A 55 0.28 -2.90 34.84
N LEU A 56 -0.88 -3.32 34.32
CA LEU A 56 -1.21 -4.74 34.11
C LEU A 56 -0.25 -5.43 33.12
N GLN A 57 0.33 -4.69 32.19
CA GLN A 57 1.29 -5.19 31.22
C GLN A 57 2.75 -4.99 31.65
N GLY A 58 3.00 -4.46 32.86
CA GLY A 58 4.33 -4.25 33.40
C GLY A 58 5.15 -3.21 32.63
N ARG A 59 4.51 -2.23 31.99
CA ARG A 59 5.16 -1.19 31.18
C ARG A 59 4.73 0.22 31.58
N THR A 60 5.51 1.21 31.14
CA THR A 60 5.19 2.62 31.40
C THR A 60 3.96 3.07 30.59
N LEU A 61 3.25 4.09 31.06
CA LEU A 61 2.11 4.66 30.33
C LEU A 61 2.51 5.13 28.93
N THR A 62 3.66 5.80 28.81
CA THR A 62 4.16 6.28 27.51
C THR A 62 4.41 5.13 26.55
N ASP A 63 5.11 4.08 26.99
CA ASP A 63 5.38 2.90 26.17
C ASP A 63 4.08 2.18 25.76
N PHE A 64 3.14 2.04 26.70
CA PHE A 64 1.83 1.49 26.42
C PHE A 64 1.10 2.25 25.31
N VAL A 65 1.04 3.59 25.42
CA VAL A 65 0.33 4.43 24.46
C VAL A 65 1.01 4.40 23.09
N VAL A 66 2.34 4.50 23.02
CA VAL A 66 3.07 4.47 21.76
C VAL A 66 2.84 3.13 21.03
N SER A 67 2.96 2.01 21.75
CA SER A 67 2.70 0.68 21.19
C SER A 67 1.24 0.53 20.73
N ALA A 68 0.27 0.97 21.54
CA ALA A 68 -1.15 0.88 21.17
C ALA A 68 -1.49 1.73 19.93
N VAL A 69 -0.89 2.91 19.81
CA VAL A 69 -1.05 3.80 18.64
C VAL A 69 -0.42 3.17 17.40
N GLN A 70 0.78 2.62 17.51
CA GLN A 70 1.46 1.93 16.40
C GLN A 70 0.61 0.75 15.89
N ASP A 71 0.14 -0.09 16.80
CA ASP A 71 -0.73 -1.23 16.49
C ASP A 71 -2.03 -0.81 15.80
N ALA A 72 -2.66 0.27 16.29
CA ALA A 72 -3.89 0.78 15.71
C ALA A 72 -3.65 1.38 14.31
N ALA A 73 -2.57 2.12 14.13
CA ALA A 73 -2.18 2.69 12.84
C ALA A 73 -1.90 1.60 11.81
N GLN A 74 -1.09 0.59 12.18
CA GLN A 74 -0.77 -0.54 11.31
C GLN A 74 -2.05 -1.26 10.85
N ARG A 75 -2.96 -1.59 11.78
CA ARG A 75 -4.24 -2.22 11.42
C ARG A 75 -5.15 -1.32 10.57
N ALA A 76 -5.06 0.00 10.71
CA ALA A 76 -5.83 0.91 9.88
C ALA A 76 -5.31 0.91 8.44
N ILE A 77 -3.99 0.98 8.26
CA ILE A 77 -3.32 0.92 6.96
C ILE A 77 -3.58 -0.43 6.29
N GLU A 78 -3.36 -1.54 7.00
CA GLU A 78 -3.60 -2.88 6.47
C GLU A 78 -5.03 -3.08 5.98
N ARG A 79 -6.02 -2.56 6.71
CA ARG A 79 -7.44 -2.65 6.30
C ARG A 79 -7.75 -1.80 5.07
N ALA A 80 -7.05 -0.68 4.88
CA ALA A 80 -7.26 0.20 3.74
C ALA A 80 -6.55 -0.32 2.47
N GLU A 81 -5.38 -0.94 2.63
CA GLU A 81 -4.49 -1.25 1.50
C GLU A 81 -4.47 -2.74 1.12
N ILE A 82 -4.79 -3.65 2.05
CA ILE A 82 -4.67 -5.10 1.81
C ILE A 82 -6.03 -5.69 1.44
N ILE A 83 -6.15 -6.14 0.19
CA ILE A 83 -7.28 -6.98 -0.26
C ILE A 83 -7.05 -8.42 0.20
N ARG A 84 -7.78 -8.87 1.21
CA ARG A 84 -7.74 -10.27 1.68
C ARG A 84 -8.71 -11.11 0.86
N LEU A 85 -8.18 -11.95 -0.02
CA LEU A 85 -8.97 -12.84 -0.87
C LEU A 85 -9.16 -14.23 -0.21
N SER A 86 -10.35 -14.82 -0.38
CA SER A 86 -10.57 -16.23 -0.05
C SER A 86 -9.69 -17.12 -0.91
N LEU A 87 -9.46 -18.38 -0.51
CA LEU A 87 -8.66 -19.32 -1.33
C LEU A 87 -9.25 -19.49 -2.74
N ALA A 88 -10.58 -19.49 -2.86
CA ALA A 88 -11.27 -19.58 -4.14
C ALA A 88 -11.02 -18.33 -4.99
N ASP A 89 -11.07 -17.14 -4.39
CA ASP A 89 -10.81 -15.89 -5.10
C ASP A 89 -9.34 -15.73 -5.48
N GLN A 90 -8.42 -16.22 -4.64
CA GLN A 90 -6.99 -16.28 -4.97
C GLN A 90 -6.74 -17.13 -6.21
N HIS A 91 -7.37 -18.31 -6.32
CA HIS A 91 -7.27 -19.14 -7.52
C HIS A 91 -7.83 -18.44 -8.76
N ARG A 92 -9.00 -17.80 -8.64
CA ARG A 92 -9.60 -17.04 -9.75
C ARG A 92 -8.70 -15.88 -10.19
N PHE A 93 -8.16 -15.15 -9.23
CA PHE A 93 -7.24 -14.03 -9.47
C PHE A 93 -5.95 -14.51 -10.16
N ALA A 94 -5.32 -15.55 -9.62
CA ALA A 94 -4.12 -16.15 -10.22
C ALA A 94 -4.39 -16.66 -11.65
N GLN A 95 -5.51 -17.34 -11.87
CA GLN A 95 -5.91 -17.79 -13.20
C GLN A 95 -6.14 -16.62 -14.17
N ALA A 96 -6.76 -15.53 -13.71
CA ALA A 96 -6.95 -14.34 -14.53
C ALA A 96 -5.63 -13.65 -14.90
N LEU A 97 -4.59 -13.73 -14.05
CA LEU A 97 -3.25 -13.22 -14.36
C LEU A 97 -2.49 -14.15 -15.34
N LEU A 98 -2.53 -15.46 -15.10
CA LEU A 98 -1.78 -16.45 -15.88
C LEU A 98 -2.43 -16.73 -17.24
N SER A 99 -3.75 -16.61 -17.34
CA SER A 99 -4.53 -16.91 -18.53
C SER A 99 -5.66 -15.87 -18.67
N PRO A 100 -5.31 -14.64 -19.07
CA PRO A 100 -6.27 -13.54 -19.11
C PRO A 100 -7.40 -13.84 -20.11
N PRO A 101 -8.68 -13.72 -19.69
CA PRO A 101 -9.80 -13.97 -20.57
C PRO A 101 -9.90 -12.89 -21.66
N ARG A 102 -10.51 -13.24 -22.79
CA ARG A 102 -10.75 -12.27 -23.86
C ARG A 102 -11.73 -11.18 -23.37
N PRO A 103 -11.47 -9.89 -23.67
CA PRO A 103 -12.37 -8.80 -23.30
C PRO A 103 -13.78 -9.00 -23.86
N THR A 104 -14.79 -8.82 -23.02
CA THR A 104 -16.20 -8.88 -23.43
C THR A 104 -16.57 -7.71 -24.33
N ALA A 105 -17.64 -7.85 -25.13
CA ALA A 105 -18.14 -6.73 -25.95
C ALA A 105 -18.54 -5.51 -25.10
N ALA A 106 -19.04 -5.73 -23.89
CA ALA A 106 -19.35 -4.66 -22.94
C ALA A 106 -18.07 -3.92 -22.48
N LEU A 107 -17.02 -4.67 -22.11
CA LEU A 107 -15.73 -4.09 -21.69
C LEU A 107 -15.07 -3.30 -22.83
N LYS A 108 -15.11 -3.81 -24.06
CA LYS A 108 -14.61 -3.08 -25.25
C LYS A 108 -15.33 -1.74 -25.45
N ARG A 109 -16.67 -1.74 -25.33
CA ARG A 109 -17.47 -0.49 -25.42
C ARG A 109 -17.15 0.47 -24.28
N ALA A 110 -16.94 -0.03 -23.06
CA ALA A 110 -16.56 0.80 -21.91
C ALA A 110 -15.20 1.47 -22.12
N MET A 111 -14.20 0.71 -22.60
CA MET A 111 -12.87 1.24 -22.94
C MET A 111 -12.94 2.33 -24.00
N ALA A 112 -13.71 2.12 -25.08
CA ALA A 112 -13.89 3.12 -26.13
C ALA A 112 -14.55 4.42 -25.63
N ARG A 113 -15.52 4.31 -24.71
CA ARG A 113 -16.12 5.50 -24.07
C ARG A 113 -15.11 6.23 -23.18
N HIS A 114 -14.36 5.48 -22.37
CA HIS A 114 -13.32 6.04 -21.50
C HIS A 114 -12.25 6.80 -22.31
N ASP A 115 -11.75 6.21 -23.39
CA ASP A 115 -10.78 6.85 -24.29
C ASP A 115 -11.32 8.17 -24.88
N LYS A 116 -12.59 8.20 -25.26
CA LYS A 116 -13.23 9.43 -25.78
C LYS A 116 -13.33 10.52 -24.70
N LEU A 117 -13.58 10.15 -23.45
CA LEU A 117 -13.70 11.11 -22.35
C LEU A 117 -12.34 11.68 -21.94
N LEU A 118 -11.30 10.85 -21.83
CA LEU A 118 -10.00 11.29 -21.31
C LEU A 118 -9.02 11.81 -22.37
N ARG A 119 -9.20 11.51 -23.67
CA ARG A 119 -8.33 12.06 -24.74
C ARG A 119 -8.82 13.37 -25.33
N THR A 120 -9.91 13.93 -24.82
CA THR A 120 -10.47 15.22 -25.28
C THR A 120 -10.08 16.39 -24.35
N GLU A 121 -9.29 16.13 -23.30
CA GLU A 121 -8.55 17.14 -22.51
C GLU A 121 -7.09 17.18 -22.96
#